data_AF-A0A7V3H373-F1
#
_entry.id   AF-A0A7V3H373-F1
#
_cell.length_a   1.000
_cell.length_b   1.000
_cell.length_c   1.000
_cell.angle_alpha   90.00
_cell.angle_beta   90.00
_cell.angle_gamma   90.00
#
_symmetry.space_group_name_H-M   'P 1'
#
loop_
_entity.id
_entity.type
_entity.pdbx_description
1 polymer ?
#
loop_
_entity_poly.entity_id
_entity_poly.type
_entity_poly.pdbx_seq_one_letter_code
_entity_poly.pdbx_strand_id
1 'polypeptide(L)' 'MRVTRRGFLQALGGTAGAAALLRGAQAKADLAAQGLTRWATPEETLVPSICQQCPGGCGLLVRVLDGEVAGLSG' A
#
# COMPACT_ATOMS: atom_id res chain seq x y z
N MET A 1 42.65 19.05 15.53
CA MET A 1 41.73 19.26 14.40
C MET A 1 40.88 20.49 14.69
N ARG A 2 40.79 21.46 13.78
CA ARG A 2 40.05 22.71 14.01
C ARG A 2 38.76 22.65 13.18
N VAL A 3 37.63 22.42 13.85
CA VAL A 3 36.32 22.37 13.18
C VAL A 3 36.03 23.76 12.61
N THR A 4 35.90 23.85 11.28
CA THR A 4 35.54 25.10 10.61
C THR A 4 34.02 25.25 10.60
N ARG A 5 33.51 26.49 10.62
CA ARG A 5 32.06 26.76 10.51
C ARG A 5 31.41 26.03 9.32
N ARG A 6 32.11 25.94 8.18
CA ARG A 6 31.65 25.20 7.00
C ARG A 6 31.58 23.69 7.24
N GLY A 7 32.59 23.09 7.87
CA GLY A 7 32.57 21.67 8.19
C GLY A 7 31.45 21.29 9.16
N PHE A 8 31.16 22.16 10.14
CA PHE A 8 30.04 21.97 11.05
C PHE A 8 28.67 22.02 10.33
N LEU A 9 28.48 23.00 9.44
CA LEU A 9 27.24 23.13 8.66
C LEU A 9 27.05 21.96 7.68
N GLN A 10 28.12 21.45 7.07
CA GLN A 10 28.08 20.27 6.21
C GLN A 10 27.72 19.01 6.99
N ALA A 11 28.27 18.83 8.19
CA ALA A 11 27.94 17.71 9.06
C ALA A 11 26.46 17.77 9.50
N LEU A 12 25.98 18.93 9.93
CA LEU A 12 24.57 19.14 10.29
C LEU A 12 23.62 18.91 9.10
N GLY A 13 23.96 19.44 7.93
CA GLY A 13 23.17 19.25 6.71
C GLY A 13 23.14 17.77 6.28
N GLY A 14 24.27 17.08 6.38
CA GLY A 14 24.38 15.65 6.07
C GLY A 14 23.57 14.77 7.02
N THR A 15 23.62 15.03 8.33
CA THR A 15 22.86 14.25 9.32
C THR A 15 21.37 14.54 9.24
N ALA A 16 20.96 15.80 9.08
CA ALA A 16 19.55 16.16 8.89
C ALA A 16 18.98 15.57 7.59
N GLY A 17 19.74 15.63 6.49
CA GLY A 17 19.36 15.04 5.21
C GLY A 17 19.21 13.51 5.29
N ALA A 18 20.16 12.82 5.93
CA ALA A 18 20.08 11.38 6.12
C ALA A 18 18.86 10.98 6.99
N ALA A 19 18.58 11.72 8.07
CA ALA A 19 17.42 11.48 8.91
C ALA A 19 16.10 11.67 8.16
N ALA A 20 16.00 12.69 7.29
CA ALA A 20 14.82 12.94 6.46
C ALA A 20 14.59 11.81 5.44
N LEU A 21 15.65 11.31 4.80
CA LEU A 21 15.57 10.19 3.87
C LEU A 21 15.13 8.90 4.56
N LEU A 22 15.68 8.59 5.74
CA LEU A 22 15.27 7.43 6.54
C LEU A 22 13.82 7.51 6.98
N ARG A 23 13.36 8.69 7.45
CA ARG A 23 11.95 8.92 7.80
C ARG A 23 11.03 8.75 6.60
N GLY A 24 11.42 9.27 5.43
CA GLY A 24 10.66 9.11 4.19
C GLY A 24 10.57 7.65 3.72
N ALA A 25 11.66 6.89 3.84
CA ALA A 25 11.67 5.45 3.53
C ALA A 25 10.78 4.65 4.48
N GLN A 26 10.84 4.95 5.79
CA GLN A 26 10.00 4.30 6.79
C GLN A 26 8.52 4.55 6.55
N ALA A 27 8.12 5.80 6.29
CA ALA A 27 6.73 6.15 6.01
C ALA A 27 6.17 5.41 4.78
N LYS A 28 6.99 5.19 3.74
CA LYS A 28 6.60 4.38 2.58
C LYS A 28 6.44 2.91 2.93
N ALA A 29 7.33 2.37 3.77
CA ALA A 29 7.23 1.00 4.25
C ALA A 29 5.97 0.79 5.10
N ASP A 30 5.64 1.73 5.99
CA ASP A 30 4.43 1.67 6.83
C ASP A 30 3.15 1.68 5.99
N LEU A 31 3.08 2.51 4.93
CA LEU A 31 1.94 2.52 4.01
C LEU A 31 1.80 1.20 3.24
N ALA A 32 2.92 0.61 2.80
CA ALA A 32 2.91 -0.70 2.15
C ALA A 32 2.48 -1.82 3.13
N ALA A 33 2.92 -1.73 4.39
CA ALA A 33 2.55 -2.68 5.44
C ALA A 33 1.06 -2.63 5.78
N GLN A 34 0.45 -1.44 5.83
CA GLN A 34 -1.00 -1.27 6.03
C GLN A 34 -1.82 -1.91 4.91
N GLY A 35 -1.33 -1.84 3.67
CA GLY A 35 -1.92 -2.55 2.54
C GLY A 35 -1.90 -4.07 2.76
N LEU A 36 -0.80 -4.61 3.25
CA LEU A 36 -0.65 -6.05 3.49
C LEU A 36 -1.50 -6.57 4.64
N THR A 37 -1.65 -5.81 5.74
CA THR A 37 -2.47 -6.24 6.88
C THR A 37 -3.95 -6.35 6.52
N ARG A 38 -4.44 -5.51 5.60
CA ARG A 38 -5.81 -5.62 5.06
C ARG A 38 -6.08 -6.98 4.44
N TRP A 39 -5.15 -7.50 3.65
CA TRP A 39 -5.32 -8.74 2.91
C TRP A 39 -4.88 -9.99 3.68
N ALA A 40 -4.44 -9.84 4.94
CA ALA A 40 -3.91 -10.96 5.71
C ALA A 40 -5.00 -11.97 6.12
N THR A 41 -6.18 -11.49 6.52
CA THR A 41 -7.34 -12.32 6.92
C THR A 41 -8.67 -11.61 6.62
N PRO A 42 -8.98 -11.30 5.36
CA PRO A 42 -10.23 -10.64 5.01
C PRO A 42 -11.45 -11.55 5.25
N GLU A 43 -12.59 -10.97 5.59
CA GLU A 43 -13.86 -11.70 5.61
C GLU A 43 -14.31 -11.95 4.16
N GLU A 44 -14.46 -13.23 3.81
CA GLU A 44 -14.83 -13.63 2.45
C GLU A 44 -16.32 -13.96 2.33
N THR A 45 -16.97 -13.34 1.34
CA THR A 45 -18.34 -13.66 0.94
C THR A 45 -18.39 -13.94 -0.56
N LEU A 46 -19.16 -14.98 -0.93
CA LEU A 46 -19.45 -15.32 -2.32
C LEU A 46 -20.87 -14.89 -2.68
N VAL A 47 -20.99 -13.96 -3.63
CA VAL A 47 -22.27 -13.38 -4.06
C VAL A 47 -22.61 -13.84 -5.48
N PRO A 48 -23.69 -14.60 -5.68
CA PRO A 48 -24.19 -14.92 -7.02
C PRO A 48 -24.63 -13.65 -7.76
N SER A 49 -24.26 -13.52 -9.03
CA SER A 49 -24.57 -12.36 -9.88
C SER A 49 -24.65 -12.75 -11.35
N ILE A 50 -24.88 -11.77 -12.22
CA ILE A 50 -25.01 -11.92 -13.67
C ILE A 50 -24.14 -10.87 -14.38
N CYS A 51 -23.31 -11.29 -15.33
CA CYS A 51 -22.48 -10.40 -16.15
C CYS A 51 -23.35 -9.49 -17.04
N GLN A 52 -23.12 -8.18 -16.98
CA GLN A 52 -23.89 -7.17 -17.72
C GLN A 52 -23.17 -6.63 -18.97
N GLN A 53 -22.06 -7.25 -19.42
CA GLN A 53 -21.29 -6.74 -20.56
C GLN A 53 -21.98 -6.95 -21.91
N CYS A 54 -22.80 -7.99 -22.03
CA CYS A 54 -23.54 -8.29 -23.25
C CYS A 54 -24.91 -8.88 -22.91
N PRO A 55 -25.83 -8.94 -23.88
CA PRO A 55 -27.16 -9.54 -23.69
C PRO A 55 -27.14 -11.03 -23.28
N GLY A 56 -25.98 -11.70 -23.36
CA GLY A 56 -25.84 -13.11 -23.01
C GLY A 56 -25.95 -13.42 -21.52
N GLY A 57 -25.68 -12.47 -20.63
CA GLY A 57 -26.00 -12.62 -19.20
C GLY A 57 -25.37 -13.83 -18.51
N CYS A 58 -24.07 -14.08 -18.70
CA CYS A 58 -23.40 -15.22 -18.05
C CYS A 58 -23.55 -15.15 -16.51
N GLY A 59 -23.80 -16.29 -15.87
CA GLY A 59 -23.80 -16.39 -14.41
C GLY A 59 -22.40 -16.13 -13.85
N LEU A 60 -22.33 -15.42 -12.74
CA LEU A 60 -21.09 -15.09 -12.05
C LEU A 60 -21.19 -15.41 -10.56
N LEU A 61 -20.07 -15.80 -9.98
CA LEU A 61 -19.83 -15.81 -8.56
C LEU A 61 -18.81 -14.71 -8.24
N VAL A 62 -19.27 -13.69 -7.51
CA VAL A 62 -18.45 -12.54 -7.12
C VAL A 62 -17.81 -12.85 -5.77
N ARG A 63 -16.48 -12.79 -5.72
CA ARG A 63 -15.71 -12.96 -4.48
C ARG A 63 -15.47 -11.60 -3.86
N VAL A 64 -16.06 -11.38 -2.69
CA VAL A 64 -16.03 -10.11 -1.95
C VAL A 64 -15.17 -10.31 -0.71
N LEU A 65 -14.16 -9.44 -0.53
CA LEU A 65 -13.26 -9.41 0.62
C LEU A 65 -13.44 -8.08 1.34
N ASP A 66 -13.90 -8.11 2.59
CA ASP A 66 -14.21 -6.90 3.40
C ASP A 66 -15.10 -5.87 2.69
N GLY A 67 -16.11 -6.33 1.94
CA GLY A 67 -17.03 -5.48 1.20
C GLY A 67 -16.52 -4.98 -0.16
N GLU A 68 -15.28 -5.29 -0.55
CA GLU A 68 -14.72 -4.97 -1.87
C GLU A 68 -14.67 -6.19 -2.79
N VAL A 69 -14.91 -5.97 -4.10
CA VAL A 69 -14.82 -7.03 -5.10
C VAL A 69 -13.35 -7.38 -5.34
N ALA A 70 -12.98 -8.63 -5.03
CA ALA A 70 -11.62 -9.15 -5.19
C ALA A 70 -11.48 -10.13 -6.36
N GLY A 71 -12.59 -10.65 -6.90
CA GLY A 71 -12.55 -11.55 -8.04
C GLY A 71 -13.93 -11.90 -8.59
N LEU A 72 -13.94 -12.35 -9.85
CA LEU A 72 -15.12 -12.85 -10.56
C LEU A 72 -14.78 -14.22 -11.15
N SER A 73 -15.73 -15.15 -11.10
CA SER A 73 -15.62 -16.48 -11.73
C SER A 73 -16.99 -16.91 -12.25
N GLY A 74 -17.05 -17.61 -13.38
CA GLY A 74 -18.30 -18.09 -13.98
C GLY A 74 -18.11 -18.55 -15.42
#